data_AF-A0A1I3M180-F1
#
_entry.id   AF-A0A1I3M180-F1
#
_cell.length_a   1.000
_cell.length_b   1.000
_cell.length_c   1.000
_cell.angle_alpha   90.00
_cell.angle_beta   90.00
_cell.angle_gamma   90.00
#
_symmetry.space_group_name_H-M   'P 1'
#
loop_
_entity.id
_entity.type
_entity.pdbx_description
1 polymer ?
#
loop_
_entity_poly.entity_id
_entity_poly.type
_entity_poly.pdbx_seq_one_letter_code
_entity_poly.pdbx_strand_id
1 'polypeptide(L)' 'MSKPEPSLFDEIDDDAEAAADARADADIAAGRVISHEAMKRWLLSWGAPDESPAPKCGE' A
#
# COMPACT_ATOMS: atom_id res chain seq x y z
N MET A 1 26.46 29.94 -0.60
CA MET A 1 25.17 29.24 -0.76
C MET A 1 25.15 28.09 0.22
N SER A 2 24.28 28.12 1.22
CA SER A 2 24.16 26.99 2.17
C SER A 2 23.53 25.80 1.45
N LYS A 3 23.97 24.58 1.76
CA LYS A 3 23.28 23.37 1.27
C LYS A 3 21.89 23.29 1.92
N PRO A 4 20.85 22.85 1.20
CA PRO A 4 19.56 22.58 1.81
C PRO A 4 19.70 21.48 2.87
N GLU A 5 18.93 21.60 3.94
CA GLU A 5 18.80 20.54 4.93
C GLU A 5 18.21 19.28 4.26
N PRO A 6 18.59 18.07 4.70
CA PRO A 6 18.00 16.83 4.22
C PRO A 6 16.47 16.82 4.42
N SER A 7 15.75 16.33 3.43
CA SER A 7 14.31 16.09 3.52
C SER A 7 14.03 14.93 4.48
N LEU A 8 12.86 14.96 5.13
CA LEU A 8 12.34 13.81 5.88
C LEU A 8 12.27 12.53 5.01
N PHE A 9 12.19 12.68 3.69
CA PHE A 9 12.13 11.58 2.72
C PHE A 9 13.50 11.16 2.17
N ASP A 10 14.59 11.82 2.59
CA ASP A 10 15.94 11.51 2.09
C ASP A 10 16.65 10.42 2.92
N GLU A 11 16.10 10.05 4.08
CA GLU A 11 16.61 8.96 4.93
C GLU A 11 15.73 7.72 4.73
N ILE A 12 16.35 6.64 4.24
CA ILE A 12 15.75 5.30 4.17
C ILE A 12 16.34 4.46 5.29
N ASP A 13 15.47 3.85 6.09
CA ASP A 13 15.85 2.85 7.08
C ASP A 13 15.78 1.45 6.44
N ASP A 14 16.92 0.97 5.96
CA ASP A 14 17.03 -0.32 5.25
C ASP A 14 16.49 -1.50 6.08
N ASP A 15 16.67 -1.47 7.40
CA ASP A 15 16.18 -2.54 8.28
C ASP A 15 14.65 -2.51 8.39
N ALA A 16 14.07 -1.30 8.42
CA ALA A 16 12.61 -1.13 8.41
C ALA A 16 12.00 -1.57 7.07
N GLU A 17 12.63 -1.25 5.94
CA GLU A 17 12.18 -1.70 4.61
C GLU A 17 12.24 -3.22 4.50
N ALA A 18 13.36 -3.86 4.87
CA ALA A 18 13.49 -5.31 4.86
C ALA A 18 12.45 -6.01 5.77
N ALA A 19 12.13 -5.41 6.93
CA ALA A 19 11.08 -5.90 7.80
C ALA A 19 9.68 -5.73 7.21
N ALA A 20 9.43 -4.67 6.43
CA ALA A 20 8.18 -4.46 5.72
C ALA A 20 7.97 -5.49 4.60
N ASP A 21 9.01 -5.76 3.81
CA ASP A 21 9.00 -6.78 2.76
C ASP A 21 8.70 -8.18 3.33
N ALA A 22 9.39 -8.57 4.41
CA ALA A 22 9.16 -9.86 5.05
C ALA A 22 7.72 -10.02 5.56
N ARG A 23 7.08 -8.93 6.01
CA ARG A 23 5.66 -8.94 6.40
C ARG A 23 4.74 -9.08 5.18
N ALA A 24 5.04 -8.36 4.10
CA ALA A 24 4.29 -8.44 2.85
C ALA A 24 4.31 -9.87 2.27
N ASP A 25 5.47 -10.52 2.25
CA ASP A 25 5.60 -11.93 1.82
C ASP A 25 4.77 -12.87 2.68
N ALA A 26 4.74 -12.65 4.00
CA ALA A 26 3.92 -13.44 4.92
C ALA A 26 2.40 -13.21 4.71
N ASP A 27 1.98 -12.01 4.30
CA ASP A 27 0.60 -11.70 3.93
C ASP A 27 0.21 -12.38 2.61
N ILE A 28 1.10 -12.36 1.61
CA ILE A 28 0.92 -13.08 0.33
C ILE A 28 0.76 -14.57 0.60
N ALA A 29 1.67 -15.18 1.36
CA ALA A 29 1.63 -16.60 1.68
C ALA A 29 0.36 -17.00 2.45
N ALA A 30 -0.17 -16.11 3.29
CA ALA A 30 -1.40 -16.33 4.04
C ALA A 30 -2.68 -15.95 3.29
N GLY A 31 -2.58 -15.45 2.05
CA GLY A 31 -3.73 -14.98 1.27
C GLY A 31 -4.40 -13.73 1.86
N ARG A 32 -3.70 -12.94 2.69
CA ARG A 32 -4.17 -11.66 3.23
C ARG A 32 -3.95 -10.53 2.21
N VAL A 33 -4.42 -10.75 0.98
CA VAL A 33 -4.26 -9.84 -0.15
C VAL A 33 -5.61 -9.56 -0.81
N ILE A 34 -5.74 -8.38 -1.40
CA ILE A 34 -6.87 -7.98 -2.23
C ILE A 34 -6.42 -8.07 -3.70
N SER A 35 -7.26 -8.63 -4.56
CA SER A 35 -6.98 -8.70 -5.98
C SER A 35 -6.94 -7.31 -6.61
N HIS A 36 -6.12 -7.17 -7.65
CA HIS A 36 -6.04 -5.93 -8.42
C HIS A 36 -7.42 -5.48 -8.94
N GLU A 37 -8.22 -6.41 -9.43
CA GLU A 37 -9.54 -6.11 -10.01
C GLU A 37 -10.55 -5.64 -8.96
N ALA A 38 -10.54 -6.21 -7.75
CA ALA A 38 -11.38 -5.75 -6.66
C ALA A 38 -10.98 -4.35 -6.19
N MET A 39 -9.68 -4.10 -6.00
CA MET A 39 -9.15 -2.78 -5.64
C MET A 39 -9.50 -1.73 -6.69
N LYS A 40 -9.27 -2.03 -7.98
CA LYS A 40 -9.56 -1.13 -9.09
C LYS A 40 -11.05 -0.78 -9.17
N ARG A 41 -11.95 -1.77 -9.03
CA ARG A 41 -13.39 -1.54 -9.04
C ARG A 41 -13.80 -0.55 -7.96
N TRP A 42 -13.29 -0.75 -6.75
CA TRP A 42 -13.58 0.14 -5.62
C TRP A 42 -13.06 1.56 -5.87
N LEU A 43 -11.79 1.70 -6.29
CA LEU A 43 -11.19 3.00 -6.60
C LEU A 43 -11.95 3.76 -7.68
N LEU A 44 -12.51 3.07 -8.69
CA LEU A 44 -13.32 3.69 -9.73
C LEU A 44 -14.71 4.12 -9.26
N SER A 45 -15.24 3.50 -8.21
CA SER A 45 -16.53 3.88 -7.60
C SER A 45 -16.39 5.05 -6.62
N TRP A 46 -15.17 5.38 -6.19
CA TRP A 46 -14.94 6.34 -5.12
C TRP A 46 -15.38 7.75 -5.53
N GLY A 47 -16.29 8.36 -4.76
CA GLY A 47 -16.85 9.68 -5.05
C GLY A 47 -17.95 9.70 -6.11
N ALA A 48 -18.36 8.53 -6.62
CA ALA A 48 -19.50 8.40 -7.53
C ALA A 48 -20.80 8.13 -6.75
N PRO A 49 -21.99 8.41 -7.32
CA PRO A 49 -23.27 8.10 -6.67
C PRO A 49 -23.46 6.61 -6.33
N ASP A 50 -22.75 5.73 -7.03
CA ASP A 50 -22.73 4.28 -6.86
C ASP A 50 -21.46 3.78 -6.14
N GLU A 51 -20.87 4.61 -5.27
CA GLU A 51 -19.71 4.22 -4.46
C GLU A 51 -19.95 2.91 -3.71
N SER A 52 -19.01 1.98 -3.89
CA SER A 52 -19.06 0.64 -3.31
C SER A 52 -18.20 0.56 -2.04
N PRO A 53 -18.48 -0.38 -1.11
CA PRO A 53 -17.63 -0.56 0.07
C PRO A 53 -16.22 -1.02 -0.34
N ALA A 54 -15.23 -0.70 0.49
CA ALA A 54 -13.87 -1.17 0.30
C ALA A 54 -13.80 -2.71 0.25
N PRO A 55 -12.98 -3.28 -0.66
CA PRO A 55 -12.85 -4.73 -0.83
C PRO A 55 -12.10 -5.37 0.34
N LYS A 56 -12.33 -6.65 0.58
CA LYS A 56 -11.69 -7.44 1.64
C LYS A 56 -10.68 -8.41 1.04
N CYS A 57 -9.80 -8.92 1.90
CA CYS A 57 -8.85 -9.96 1.50
C CYS A 57 -9.59 -11.17 0.90
N GLY A 58 -9.05 -11.71 -0.19
CA GLY A 58 -9.65 -12.81 -0.95
C GLY A 58 -10.67 -12.40 -2.02
N GLU A 59 -11.04 -11.12 -2.10
CA GLU A 59 -11.76 -10.53 -3.23
C GLU A 59 -10.80 -9.98 -4.27
#